data_AF-A0A519VRX0-F1
#
_entry.id   AF-A0A519VRX0-F1
#
_cell.length_a   1.000
_cell.length_b   1.000
_cell.length_c   1.000
_cell.angle_alpha   90.00
_cell.angle_beta   90.00
_cell.angle_gamma   90.00
#
_symmetry.space_group_name_H-M   'P 1'
#
loop_
_entity.id
_entity.type
_entity.pdbx_description
1 polymer ?
#
loop_
_entity_poly.entity_id
_entity_poly.type
_entity_poly.pdbx_seq_one_letter_code
_entity_poly.pdbx_strand_id
1 'polypeptide(L)'
;MKKVYFLLSFLFLSGSSFAQMKLIKKLLSNEKDTLRKASFLPIPSFGYAQETGFQFGVGAIVGFYADRLDTTNRPSSLTLNLNYSTLKAYNMSSLIDIWGKENKLHYIGELRFKRMPFNFYGIGNSTEEANEDKLIQQQIKVLLQAEKQLLPKAYT
;
A
#
# COMPACT_ATOMS: atom_id res chain seq x y z
N MET A 1 -3.55 18.63 -38.01
CA MET A 1 -2.45 18.15 -37.13
C MET A 1 -2.93 17.72 -35.74
N LYS A 2 -3.61 18.56 -34.94
CA LYS A 2 -4.10 18.19 -33.58
C LYS A 2 -4.96 16.90 -33.50
N LYS A 3 -5.82 16.66 -34.49
CA LYS A 3 -6.66 15.44 -34.57
C LYS A 3 -5.86 14.15 -34.78
N VAL A 4 -4.70 14.23 -35.43
CA VAL A 4 -3.84 13.07 -35.73
C VAL A 4 -3.10 12.60 -34.49
N TYR A 5 -2.63 13.52 -33.64
CA TYR A 5 -2.02 13.19 -32.34
C TYR A 5 -3.02 12.52 -31.39
N PHE A 6 -4.28 12.95 -31.42
CA PHE A 6 -5.33 12.34 -30.62
C PHE A 6 -5.62 10.89 -31.06
N LEU A 7 -5.63 10.65 -32.38
CA LEU A 7 -5.83 9.32 -32.94
C LEU A 7 -4.66 8.37 -32.64
N LEU A 8 -3.42 8.88 -32.72
CA LEU A 8 -2.20 8.16 -32.36
C LEU A 8 -2.16 7.79 -30.87
N SER A 9 -2.57 8.71 -29.99
CA SER A 9 -2.71 8.43 -28.56
C SER A 9 -3.74 7.32 -28.31
N PHE A 10 -4.90 7.38 -28.98
CA PHE A 10 -5.94 6.38 -28.82
C PHE A 10 -5.52 4.99 -29.33
N LEU A 11 -4.73 4.93 -30.41
CA LEU A 11 -4.16 3.69 -30.95
C LEU A 11 -3.11 3.06 -30.01
N PHE A 12 -2.32 3.88 -29.31
CA PHE A 12 -1.34 3.39 -28.33
C PHE A 12 -2.02 2.83 -27.07
N LEU A 13 -3.14 3.41 -26.65
CA LEU A 13 -3.94 2.93 -25.53
C LEU A 13 -4.62 1.58 -25.82
N SER A 14 -5.07 1.32 -27.05
CA SER A 14 -5.76 0.08 -27.39
C SER A 14 -4.84 -1.15 -27.45
N GLY A 15 -3.58 -1.00 -27.89
CA GLY A 15 -2.60 -2.09 -27.94
C GLY A 15 -2.22 -2.65 -26.56
N SER A 16 -2.34 -1.84 -25.51
CA SER A 16 -2.02 -2.23 -24.13
C SER A 16 -3.03 -3.22 -23.51
N SER A 17 -4.24 -3.33 -24.09
CA SER A 17 -5.33 -4.15 -23.55
C SER A 17 -5.01 -5.65 -23.56
N PHE A 18 -4.37 -6.17 -24.63
CA PHE A 18 -4.04 -7.59 -24.73
C PHE A 18 -2.86 -8.02 -23.85
N ALA A 19 -1.88 -7.12 -23.61
CA ALA A 19 -0.73 -7.40 -22.76
C ALA A 19 -1.10 -7.50 -21.27
N GLN A 20 -2.10 -6.72 -20.83
CA GLN A 20 -2.58 -6.74 -19.45
C GLN A 20 -3.26 -8.06 -19.09
N MET A 21 -3.93 -8.74 -20.03
CA MET A 21 -4.65 -9.99 -19.76
C MET A 21 -3.74 -11.10 -19.20
N LYS A 22 -2.49 -11.21 -19.66
CA LYS A 22 -1.53 -12.19 -19.14
C LYS A 22 -1.09 -11.85 -17.71
N LEU A 23 -0.88 -10.57 -17.43
CA LEU A 23 -0.53 -10.08 -16.10
C LEU A 23 -1.69 -10.25 -15.12
N ILE A 24 -2.91 -9.86 -15.52
CA ILE A 24 -4.14 -10.03 -14.74
C ILE A 24 -4.36 -11.51 -14.42
N LYS A 25 -4.25 -12.41 -15.41
CA LYS A 25 -4.33 -13.86 -15.17
C LYS A 25 -3.27 -14.34 -14.20
N LYS A 26 -2.03 -13.83 -14.28
CA LYS A 26 -0.97 -14.20 -13.33
C LYS A 26 -1.22 -13.67 -11.91
N LEU A 27 -1.80 -12.48 -11.77
CA LEU A 27 -2.07 -11.84 -10.48
C LEU A 27 -3.34 -12.37 -9.80
N LEU A 28 -4.35 -12.76 -10.60
CA LEU A 28 -5.65 -13.24 -10.14
C LEU A 28 -5.82 -14.77 -10.28
N SER A 29 -4.77 -15.50 -10.64
CA SER A 29 -4.82 -16.96 -10.73
C SER A 29 -4.97 -17.56 -9.33
N ASN A 30 -5.87 -18.52 -9.19
CA ASN A 30 -5.99 -19.37 -8.00
C ASN A 30 -5.01 -20.55 -8.02
N GLU A 31 -4.11 -20.65 -9.01
CA GLU A 31 -3.09 -21.67 -9.03
C GLU A 31 -2.11 -21.48 -7.86
N LYS A 32 -2.03 -22.50 -7.01
CA LYS A 32 -1.11 -22.52 -5.87
C LYS A 32 0.32 -22.49 -6.39
N ASP A 33 1.05 -21.40 -6.11
CA ASP A 33 2.46 -21.28 -6.48
C ASP A 33 3.31 -22.27 -5.68
N THR A 34 3.61 -23.42 -6.29
CA THR A 34 4.51 -24.45 -5.74
C THR A 34 5.97 -24.01 -5.73
N LEU A 35 6.34 -22.99 -6.50
CA LEU A 35 7.72 -22.52 -6.65
C LEU A 35 8.08 -21.42 -5.63
N ARG A 36 7.12 -21.01 -4.78
CA ARG A 36 7.30 -20.01 -3.71
C ARG A 36 8.02 -18.75 -4.22
N LYS A 37 7.64 -18.31 -5.42
CA LYS A 37 8.25 -17.15 -6.06
C LYS A 37 7.81 -15.88 -5.35
N ALA A 38 8.61 -14.84 -5.48
CA ALA A 38 8.19 -13.52 -5.02
C ALA A 38 6.97 -13.07 -5.85
N SER A 39 5.89 -12.69 -5.18
CA SER A 39 4.73 -12.07 -5.79
C SER A 39 4.84 -10.55 -5.70
N PHE A 40 4.40 -9.86 -6.74
CA PHE A 40 4.37 -8.40 -6.80
C PHE A 40 3.02 -7.96 -7.32
N LEU A 41 2.24 -7.28 -6.48
CA LEU A 41 0.90 -6.80 -6.79
C LEU A 41 0.89 -5.27 -6.73
N PRO A 42 1.04 -4.56 -7.86
CA PRO A 42 0.83 -3.13 -7.93
C PRO A 42 -0.68 -2.83 -7.97
N ILE A 43 -1.12 -1.89 -7.13
CA ILE A 43 -2.52 -1.50 -6.98
C ILE A 43 -2.60 0.02 -7.22
N PRO A 44 -3.20 0.47 -8.34
CA PRO A 44 -3.46 1.89 -8.49
C PRO A 44 -4.47 2.36 -7.44
N SER A 45 -4.32 3.59 -6.95
CA SER A 45 -5.23 4.20 -5.97
C SER A 45 -5.71 5.54 -6.48
N PHE A 46 -7.03 5.75 -6.44
CA PHE A 46 -7.68 6.99 -6.80
C PHE A 46 -8.84 7.26 -5.83
N GLY A 47 -9.10 8.53 -5.54
CA GLY A 47 -10.19 8.91 -4.65
C GLY A 47 -10.49 10.40 -4.70
N TYR A 48 -11.48 10.83 -3.94
CA TYR A 48 -11.81 12.23 -3.73
C TYR A 48 -12.28 12.41 -2.30
N ALA A 49 -11.82 13.46 -1.63
CA ALA A 49 -12.37 13.89 -0.35
C ALA A 49 -12.47 15.41 -0.33
N GLN A 50 -13.47 15.95 0.36
CA GLN A 50 -13.75 17.39 0.37
C GLN A 50 -12.56 18.19 0.93
N GLU A 51 -11.87 17.63 1.92
CA GLU A 51 -10.79 18.27 2.66
C GLU A 51 -9.46 18.24 1.88
N THR A 52 -9.32 17.34 0.91
CA THR A 52 -8.03 17.07 0.22
C THR A 52 -8.09 17.12 -1.30
N GLY A 53 -9.29 17.16 -1.87
CA GLY A 53 -9.57 17.11 -3.29
C GLY A 53 -9.36 15.71 -3.90
N PHE A 54 -9.04 15.68 -5.19
CA PHE A 54 -8.74 14.42 -5.88
C PHE A 54 -7.43 13.83 -5.37
N GLN A 55 -7.44 12.53 -5.13
CA GLN A 55 -6.31 11.74 -4.67
C GLN A 55 -5.90 10.76 -5.77
N PHE A 56 -4.61 10.62 -5.96
CA PHE A 56 -3.99 9.66 -6.86
C PHE A 56 -2.77 9.07 -6.18
N GLY A 57 -2.55 7.79 -6.45
CA GLY A 57 -1.50 7.06 -5.78
C GLY A 57 -1.32 5.66 -6.31
N VAL A 58 -0.39 4.97 -5.66
CA VAL A 58 -0.06 3.59 -5.94
C VAL A 58 0.21 2.87 -4.63
N GLY A 59 -0.45 1.74 -4.45
CA GLY A 59 -0.09 0.71 -3.50
C GLY A 59 0.73 -0.38 -4.18
N ALA A 60 1.56 -1.07 -3.43
CA ALA A 60 2.19 -2.30 -3.89
C ALA A 60 2.30 -3.29 -2.74
N ILE A 61 2.06 -4.56 -3.01
CA ILE A 61 2.30 -5.65 -2.06
C ILE A 61 3.32 -6.59 -2.68
N VAL A 62 4.42 -6.81 -1.96
CA VAL A 62 5.46 -7.76 -2.34
C VAL A 62 5.42 -8.91 -1.35
N GLY A 63 4.98 -10.08 -1.79
CA GLY A 63 5.00 -11.30 -0.97
C GLY A 63 6.24 -12.13 -1.31
N PHE A 64 6.93 -12.65 -0.31
CA PHE A 64 8.11 -13.51 -0.52
C PHE A 64 8.32 -14.47 0.64
N TYR A 65 9.21 -15.44 0.47
CA TYR A 65 9.63 -16.35 1.54
C TYR A 65 11.11 -16.09 1.82
N ALA A 66 11.46 -15.80 3.08
CA ALA A 66 12.85 -15.57 3.47
C ALA A 66 13.69 -16.86 3.34
N ASP A 67 13.10 -18.00 3.69
CA ASP A 67 13.64 -19.33 3.43
C ASP A 67 12.72 -20.07 2.44
N ARG A 68 13.20 -20.25 1.21
CA ARG A 68 12.45 -20.93 0.13
C ARG A 68 12.47 -22.45 0.25
N LEU A 69 13.49 -23.02 0.90
CA LEU A 69 13.67 -24.46 1.02
C LEU A 69 12.76 -25.05 2.10
N ASP A 70 12.51 -24.29 3.16
CA ASP A 70 11.62 -24.70 4.26
C ASP A 70 10.14 -24.49 3.91
N THR A 71 9.43 -25.57 3.57
CA THR A 71 8.01 -25.55 3.20
C THR A 71 7.07 -25.11 4.33
N THR A 72 7.53 -25.10 5.57
CA THR A 72 6.77 -24.68 6.75
C THR A 72 6.96 -23.20 7.10
N ASN A 73 7.93 -22.53 6.46
CA ASN A 73 8.19 -21.12 6.69
C ASN A 73 7.02 -20.24 6.22
N ARG A 74 6.66 -19.24 7.01
CA ARG A 74 5.58 -18.30 6.70
C ARG A 74 5.96 -17.33 5.59
N PRO A 75 4.96 -16.87 4.82
CA PRO A 75 5.18 -15.80 3.84
C PRO A 75 5.50 -14.51 4.58
N SER A 76 6.55 -13.83 4.12
CA SER A 76 6.87 -12.45 4.47
C SER A 76 6.21 -11.49 3.47
N SER A 77 5.91 -10.27 3.90
CA SER A 77 5.29 -9.26 3.05
C SER A 77 5.89 -7.87 3.24
N LEU A 78 5.97 -7.13 2.14
CA LEU A 78 6.25 -5.69 2.12
C LEU A 78 5.07 -4.99 1.46
N THR A 79 4.35 -4.19 2.22
CA THR A 79 3.27 -3.35 1.70
C THR A 79 3.76 -1.91 1.59
N LEU A 80 3.54 -1.29 0.44
CA LEU A 80 3.83 0.10 0.15
C LEU A 80 2.54 0.82 -0.20
N ASN A 81 2.37 2.04 0.27
CA ASN A 81 1.28 2.93 -0.07
C ASN A 81 1.85 4.32 -0.30
N LEU A 82 1.60 4.89 -1.47
CA LEU A 82 2.02 6.23 -1.86
C LEU A 82 0.82 6.97 -2.43
N ASN A 83 0.25 7.89 -1.66
CA ASN A 83 -0.89 8.69 -2.08
C ASN A 83 -0.59 10.19 -2.01
N TYR A 84 -1.05 10.92 -3.00
CA TYR A 84 -0.93 12.37 -3.08
C TYR A 84 -2.24 12.99 -3.57
N SER A 85 -2.60 14.16 -3.04
CA SER A 85 -3.84 14.86 -3.38
C SER A 85 -3.61 16.19 -4.09
N THR A 86 -4.64 16.67 -4.80
CA THR A 86 -4.61 17.99 -5.47
C THR A 86 -4.38 19.15 -4.49
N LEU A 87 -4.82 19.01 -3.25
CA LEU A 87 -4.60 20.01 -2.18
C LEU A 87 -3.32 19.75 -1.35
N LYS A 88 -2.33 19.07 -1.92
CA LYS A 88 -1.00 18.84 -1.31
C LYS A 88 -1.04 18.03 0.01
N ALA A 89 -2.09 17.23 0.20
CA ALA A 89 -2.11 16.19 1.22
C ALA A 89 -1.39 14.95 0.69
N TYR A 90 -0.69 14.23 1.57
CA TYR A 90 -0.03 12.99 1.21
C TYR A 90 -0.11 11.96 2.32
N ASN A 91 -0.12 10.70 1.94
CA ASN A 91 -0.01 9.57 2.85
C ASN A 91 0.92 8.55 2.21
N MET A 92 2.13 8.45 2.75
CA MET A 92 3.14 7.51 2.32
C MET A 92 3.41 6.57 3.47
N SER A 93 3.27 5.26 3.25
CA SER A 93 3.57 4.28 4.29
C SER A 93 4.19 3.01 3.72
N SER A 94 5.04 2.39 4.51
CA SER A 94 5.56 1.05 4.27
C SER A 94 5.34 0.19 5.50
N LEU A 95 4.72 -0.97 5.32
CA LEU A 95 4.60 -2.02 6.32
C LEU A 95 5.49 -3.19 5.91
N ILE A 96 6.32 -3.64 6.84
CA ILE A 96 7.30 -4.69 6.67
C ILE A 96 6.90 -5.80 7.64
N ASP A 97 6.73 -7.02 7.14
CA ASP A 97 6.46 -8.23 7.92
C ASP A 97 7.38 -9.32 7.39
N ILE A 98 8.36 -9.73 8.21
CA ILE A 98 9.41 -10.67 7.80
C ILE A 98 9.51 -11.81 8.80
N TRP A 99 9.33 -13.03 8.28
CA TRP A 99 9.53 -14.27 9.01
C TRP A 99 10.90 -14.85 8.70
N GLY A 100 11.71 -15.00 9.75
CA GLY A 100 13.01 -15.65 9.68
C GLY A 100 12.92 -17.17 9.54
N LYS A 101 14.09 -17.82 9.45
CA LYS A 101 14.20 -19.28 9.31
C LYS A 101 13.44 -20.04 10.40
N GLU A 102 12.74 -21.11 10.01
CA GLU A 102 11.93 -21.96 10.89
C GLU A 102 10.88 -21.17 11.70
N ASN A 103 10.46 -19.98 11.22
CA ASN A 103 9.56 -19.05 11.91
C ASN A 103 10.04 -18.62 13.32
N LYS A 104 11.34 -18.76 13.64
CA LYS A 104 11.88 -18.49 14.98
C LYS A 104 11.97 -17.00 15.32
N LEU A 105 12.07 -16.16 14.30
CA LEU A 105 12.19 -14.71 14.43
C LEU A 105 11.14 -14.07 13.55
N HIS A 106 10.49 -13.05 14.05
CA HIS A 106 9.48 -12.29 13.34
C HIS A 106 9.77 -10.80 13.51
N TYR A 107 9.90 -10.10 12.39
CA TYR A 107 10.20 -8.68 12.35
C TYR A 107 9.03 -7.91 11.76
N ILE A 108 8.53 -6.94 12.50
CA ILE A 108 7.46 -6.05 12.06
C ILE A 108 8.02 -4.64 12.00
N GLY A 109 7.86 -3.97 10.87
CA GLY A 109 8.26 -2.59 10.66
C GLY A 109 7.11 -1.76 10.11
N GLU A 110 6.99 -0.53 10.57
CA GLU A 110 6.12 0.47 9.96
C GLU A 110 6.86 1.80 9.83
N LEU A 111 6.86 2.33 8.60
CA LEU A 111 7.29 3.69 8.29
C LEU A 111 6.08 4.44 7.74
N ARG A 112 5.78 5.61 8.28
CA ARG A 112 4.68 6.46 7.78
C ARG A 112 5.08 7.92 7.75
N PHE A 113 4.84 8.55 6.61
CA PHE A 113 4.95 9.98 6.38
C PHE A 113 3.59 10.48 5.90
N LYS A 114 2.89 11.22 6.74
CA LYS A 114 1.54 11.68 6.46
C LYS A 114 1.46 13.18 6.66
N ARG A 115 0.83 13.86 5.70
CA ARG A 115 0.37 15.24 5.82
C ARG A 115 -1.08 15.30 5.41
N MET A 116 -1.97 15.55 6.37
CA MET A 116 -3.41 15.54 6.13
C MET A 116 -4.07 16.75 6.80
N PRO A 117 -4.82 17.56 6.05
CA PRO A 117 -5.67 18.58 6.66
C PRO A 117 -6.83 17.91 7.42
N PHE A 118 -7.28 18.54 8.50
CA PHE A 118 -8.52 18.21 9.17
C PHE A 118 -9.15 19.48 9.72
N ASN A 119 -10.47 19.49 9.78
CA ASN A 119 -11.24 20.59 10.33
C ASN A 119 -11.40 20.39 11.83
N PHE A 120 -11.06 21.41 12.60
CA PHE A 120 -11.20 21.45 14.05
C PHE A 120 -12.29 22.47 14.43
N TYR A 121 -13.27 22.04 15.21
CA TYR A 121 -14.45 22.85 15.55
C TYR A 121 -14.47 23.34 17.01
N GLY A 122 -13.41 23.06 17.78
CA GLY A 122 -13.34 23.35 19.21
C GLY A 122 -13.59 22.13 20.11
N ILE A 123 -13.74 22.37 21.41
CA ILE A 123 -13.93 21.34 22.45
C ILE A 123 -15.24 21.61 23.20
N GLY A 124 -16.09 20.60 23.36
CA GLY A 124 -17.36 20.68 24.10
C GLY A 124 -18.59 20.53 23.20
N ASN A 125 -19.77 20.42 23.81
CA ASN A 125 -21.02 20.17 23.07
C ASN A 125 -21.60 21.43 22.37
N SER A 126 -21.05 22.61 22.64
CA SER A 126 -21.53 23.90 22.12
C SER A 126 -20.65 24.45 21.00
N THR A 127 -19.96 23.58 20.25
CA THR A 127 -19.14 23.96 19.11
C THR A 127 -20.03 24.27 17.90
N GLU A 128 -19.87 25.46 17.32
CA GLU A 128 -20.56 25.88 16.10
C GLU A 128 -19.69 25.66 14.87
N GLU A 129 -20.30 25.35 13.72
CA GLU A 129 -19.60 25.19 12.43
C GLU A 129 -18.84 26.46 12.02
N ALA A 130 -19.34 27.64 12.41
CA ALA A 130 -18.68 28.93 12.19
C ALA A 130 -17.27 29.03 12.82
N ASN A 131 -16.96 28.18 13.80
CA ASN A 131 -15.66 28.12 14.47
C ASN A 131 -14.68 27.13 13.82
N GLU A 132 -14.93 26.72 12.56
CA GLU A 132 -14.03 25.82 11.82
C GLU A 132 -12.62 26.42 11.68
N ASP A 133 -11.64 25.70 12.20
CA ASP A 133 -10.21 25.96 11.97
C ASP A 133 -9.58 24.80 11.17
N LYS A 134 -8.84 25.14 10.12
CA LYS A 134 -8.20 24.16 9.23
C LYS A 134 -6.80 23.85 9.72
N LEU A 135 -6.65 22.73 10.40
CA LEU A 135 -5.37 22.26 10.92
C LEU A 135 -4.72 21.26 9.97
N ILE A 136 -3.38 21.27 9.96
CA ILE A 136 -2.59 20.32 9.16
C ILE A 136 -1.90 19.35 10.12
N GLN A 137 -2.29 18.08 10.06
CA GLN A 137 -1.58 17.01 10.75
C GLN A 137 -0.35 16.60 9.92
N GLN A 138 0.85 16.86 10.43
CA GLN A 138 2.09 16.30 9.91
C GLN A 138 2.58 15.20 10.86
N GLN A 139 2.83 14.01 10.33
CA GLN A 139 3.23 12.85 11.13
C GLN A 139 4.36 12.09 10.43
N ILE A 140 5.40 11.81 11.22
CA ILE A 140 6.40 10.79 10.92
C ILE A 140 6.22 9.70 11.98
N LYS A 141 5.97 8.46 11.55
CA LYS A 141 5.88 7.29 12.42
C LYS A 141 6.93 6.29 12.01
N VAL A 142 7.68 5.82 12.99
CA VAL A 142 8.61 4.71 12.85
C VAL A 142 8.30 3.71 13.96
N LEU A 143 8.05 2.47 13.58
CA LEU A 143 7.83 1.36 14.50
C LEU A 143 8.67 0.20 14.01
N LEU A 144 9.42 -0.39 14.93
CA LEU A 144 10.25 -1.57 14.71
C LEU A 144 9.99 -2.53 15.86
N GLN A 145 9.63 -3.76 15.53
CA GLN A 145 9.41 -4.82 16.49
C GLN A 145 10.16 -6.07 16.03
N ALA A 146 10.73 -6.78 16.99
CA ALA A 146 11.41 -8.04 16.78
C ALA A 146 10.90 -9.02 17.84
N GLU A 147 10.33 -10.11 17.37
CA GLU A 147 9.76 -11.17 18.19
C GLU A 147 10.60 -12.44 17.99
N LYS A 148 10.85 -13.15 19.09
CA LYS A 148 11.53 -14.45 19.05
C LYS A 148 10.59 -15.50 19.60
N GLN A 149 10.43 -16.59 18.86
CA GLN A 149 9.68 -17.74 19.32
C GLN A 149 10.43 -18.41 20.48
N LEU A 150 9.80 -18.46 21.66
CA LEU A 150 10.36 -19.10 22.86
C LEU A 150 9.84 -20.53 23.06
N LEU A 151 8.61 -20.81 22.64
CA LEU A 151 7.96 -22.12 22.78
C LEU A 151 7.75 -22.75 21.39
N PRO A 152 8.14 -24.03 21.19
CA PRO A 152 7.83 -24.73 19.96
C PRO A 152 6.30 -24.82 19.78
N LYS A 153 5.82 -24.54 18.57
CA LYS A 153 4.38 -24.51 18.19
C LYS A 153 3.50 -23.43 18.83
N ALA A 154 4.06 -22.41 19.47
CA ALA A 154 3.26 -21.29 20.03
C ALA A 154 2.42 -20.53 18.98
N TYR A 155 2.80 -20.62 17.71
CA TYR A 155 2.08 -20.01 16.61
C TYR A 155 1.32 -21.03 15.74
N THR A 156 1.20 -22.30 16.15
CA THR A 156 0.48 -23.34 15.39
C THR A 156 -1.02 -23.24 15.60
#